data_AF-A0A849EB72-F1
#
_entry.id   AF-A0A849EB72-F1
#
_cell.length_a   1.000
_cell.length_b   1.000
_cell.length_c   1.000
_cell.angle_alpha   90.00
_cell.angle_beta   90.00
_cell.angle_gamma   90.00
#
_symmetry.space_group_name_H-M   'P 1'
#
loop_
_entity.id
_entity.type
_entity.pdbx_description
1 polymer ?
#
loop_
_entity_poly.entity_id
_entity_poly.type
_entity_poly.pdbx_seq_one_letter_code
_entity_poly.pdbx_strand_id
1 'polypeptide(L)' 'MSLTFTGEVTENKMRKMFMATTPENSTIVVDISHEAIEEVGEQWALEKACKKYDAGELDSLGNVSVTTDDFSTPEA' A
#
# COMPACT_ATOMS: atom_id res chain seq x y z
N MET A 1 -7.25 -11.77 -0.43
CA MET A 1 -8.37 -11.04 0.21
C MET A 1 -8.32 -9.61 -0.30
N SER A 2 -9.47 -9.03 -0.68
CA SER A 2 -9.50 -7.68 -1.27
C SER A 2 -9.68 -6.61 -0.19
N LEU A 3 -8.76 -5.65 -0.15
CA LEU A 3 -8.90 -4.45 0.67
C LEU A 3 -9.95 -3.51 0.07
N THR A 4 -10.82 -2.95 0.91
CA THR A 4 -11.79 -1.94 0.47
C THR A 4 -11.24 -0.56 0.81
N PHE A 5 -10.75 0.17 -0.19
CA PHE A 5 -10.25 1.52 0.00
C PHE A 5 -11.42 2.49 0.20
N THR A 6 -11.52 3.10 1.37
CA THR A 6 -12.64 4.00 1.74
C THR A 6 -12.43 5.44 1.29
N GLY A 7 -11.26 5.74 0.69
CA GLY A 7 -11.00 6.99 -0.02
C GLY A 7 -10.39 8.11 0.81
N GLU A 8 -10.15 7.91 2.10
CA GLU A 8 -9.38 8.88 2.88
C GLU A 8 -7.90 8.77 2.50
N VAL A 9 -7.42 9.78 1.77
CA VAL A 9 -6.04 9.88 1.30
C VAL A 9 -5.35 11.01 2.06
N THR A 10 -4.37 10.64 2.88
CA THR A 10 -3.45 11.61 3.45
C THR A 10 -2.20 11.66 2.58
N GLU A 11 -2.03 12.77 1.87
CA GLU A 11 -0.84 13.01 1.05
C GLU A 11 0.18 13.83 1.85
N ASN A 12 1.39 13.31 1.96
CA ASN A 12 2.57 14.05 2.37
C ASN A 12 3.48 14.24 1.14
N LYS A 13 4.43 15.18 1.21
CA LYS A 13 5.33 15.51 0.10
C LYS A 13 6.13 14.32 -0.46
N MET A 14 6.21 13.22 0.28
CA MET A 14 6.99 12.04 -0.07
C MET A 14 6.16 10.75 -0.13
N ARG A 15 4.92 10.74 0.38
CA ARG A 15 4.10 9.51 0.52
C ARG A 15 2.61 9.80 0.47
N LYS A 16 1.83 8.89 -0.11
CA LYS A 16 0.36 8.87 -0.08
C LYS A 16 -0.12 7.72 0.79
N MET A 17 -0.86 8.05 1.83
CA MET A 17 -1.50 7.09 2.71
C MET A 17 -2.96 6.91 2.31
N PHE A 18 -3.42 5.69 2.16
CA PHE A 18 -4.80 5.33 1.84
C PHE A 18 -5.41 4.54 2.99
N MET A 19 -6.60 4.91 3.42
CA MET A 19 -7.35 4.08 4.37
C MET A 19 -8.07 2.94 3.66
N ALA A 20 -7.88 1.73 4.17
CA ALA A 20 -8.56 0.54 3.70
C ALA A 20 -9.24 -0.20 4.85
N THR A 21 -10.45 -0.70 4.60
CA THR A 21 -11.17 -1.59 5.50
C THR A 21 -10.95 -3.03 5.07
N THR A 22 -10.57 -3.85 6.03
CA THR A 22 -10.39 -5.31 5.91
C THR A 22 -11.73 -6.03 6.04
N PRO A 23 -11.86 -7.27 5.55
CA PRO A 23 -13.08 -8.08 5.73
C PRO A 23 -13.44 -8.32 7.21
N GLU A 24 -12.46 -8.21 8.11
CA GLU A 24 -12.66 -8.32 9.56
C GLU A 24 -13.16 -7.02 10.20
N ASN A 25 -13.56 -6.04 9.39
CA ASN A 25 -13.99 -4.71 9.83
C ASN A 25 -12.87 -3.93 10.56
N SER A 26 -11.61 -4.32 10.36
CA SER A 26 -10.45 -3.59 10.85
C SER A 26 -10.02 -2.57 9.80
N THR A 27 -9.73 -1.35 10.24
CA THR A 27 -9.19 -0.30 9.38
C THR A 27 -7.67 -0.37 9.41
N ILE A 28 -7.07 -0.45 8.24
CA ILE A 28 -5.62 -0.40 8.05
C ILE A 28 -5.24 0.82 7.21
N VAL A 29 -4.02 1.28 7.39
CA VAL A 29 -3.42 2.32 6.56
C VAL A 29 -2.48 1.68 5.55
N VAL A 30 -2.64 2.07 4.30
CA VAL A 30 -1.77 1.69 3.19
C VAL A 30 -0.90 2.89 2.84
N ASP A 31 0.35 2.87 3.28
CA ASP A 31 1.35 3.90 2.97
C ASP A 31 2.06 3.55 1.66
N ILE A 32 2.00 4.45 0.68
CA ILE A 32 2.65 4.28 -0.62
C ILE A 32 3.60 5.44 -0.86
N SER A 33 4.88 5.17 -1.11
CA SER A 33 5.83 6.23 -1.49
C SER A 33 5.39 6.94 -2.77
N HIS A 34 5.52 8.26 -2.78
CA HIS A 34 5.19 9.07 -3.97
C HIS A 34 6.00 8.60 -5.18
N GLU A 35 7.28 8.31 -4.98
CA GLU A 35 8.16 7.76 -6.01
C GLU A 35 7.60 6.44 -6.60
N ALA A 36 7.02 5.56 -5.79
CA ALA A 36 6.43 4.31 -6.28
C ALA A 36 5.20 4.58 -7.16
N ILE A 37 4.41 5.59 -6.80
CA ILE A 37 3.25 6.01 -7.59
C ILE A 37 3.71 6.65 -8.90
N GLU A 38 4.79 7.41 -8.90
CA GLU A 38 5.37 7.98 -10.12
C GLU A 38 6.00 6.90 -11.01
N GLU A 39 6.64 5.86 -10.45
CA GLU A 39 7.28 4.79 -11.21
C GLU A 39 6.29 3.78 -11.81
N VAL A 40 5.36 3.25 -11.01
CA VAL A 40 4.44 2.18 -11.45
C VAL A 40 2.99 2.62 -11.61
N GLY A 41 2.63 3.79 -11.09
CA GLY A 41 1.25 4.28 -11.05
C GLY A 41 0.51 3.90 -9.77
N GLU A 42 -0.45 4.75 -9.38
CA GLU A 42 -1.25 4.59 -8.14
C GLU A 42 -2.00 3.25 -8.11
N GLN A 43 -2.62 2.86 -9.22
CA GLN A 43 -3.38 1.60 -9.30
C GLN A 43 -2.50 0.37 -9.04
N TRP A 44 -1.33 0.31 -9.67
CA TRP A 44 -0.37 -0.79 -9.48
C TRP A 44 0.17 -0.82 -8.05
N ALA A 45 0.41 0.36 -7.46
CA ALA A 45 0.86 0.45 -6.09
C ALA A 45 -0.20 -0.03 -5.08
N LEU A 46 -1.47 0.30 -5.31
CA LEU A 46 -2.60 -0.19 -4.51
C LEU A 46 -2.79 -1.71 -4.67
N GLU A 47 -2.63 -2.25 -5.88
CA GLU A 47 -2.67 -3.70 -6.10
C GLU A 47 -1.54 -4.43 -5.37
N LYS A 48 -0.32 -3.87 -5.39
CA LYS A 48 0.80 -4.41 -4.62
C LYS A 48 0.53 -4.37 -3.13
N ALA A 49 -0.06 -3.29 -2.62
CA ALA A 49 -0.45 -3.22 -1.22
C ALA A 49 -1.45 -4.31 -0.83
N CYS A 50 -2.45 -4.57 -1.69
CA CYS A 50 -3.40 -5.65 -1.51
C CYS A 50 -2.72 -7.02 -1.48
N LYS A 51 -1.71 -7.23 -2.34
CA LYS A 51 -0.89 -8.46 -2.34
C LYS A 51 -0.05 -8.61 -1.07
N LYS A 52 0.59 -7.55 -0.59
CA LYS A 52 1.35 -7.57 0.67
C LYS A 52 0.45 -7.89 1.85
N TYR A 53 -0.74 -7.29 1.88
CA TYR A 53 -1.75 -7.62 2.89
C TYR A 53 -2.14 -9.10 2.85
N ASP A 54 -2.43 -9.64 1.66
CA ASP A 54 -2.76 -11.04 1.48
C ASP A 54 -1.61 -11.99 1.86
N ALA A 55 -0.36 -11.57 1.64
CA ALA A 55 0.84 -12.28 2.05
C ALA A 55 1.14 -12.18 3.56
N GLY A 56 0.39 -11.36 4.31
CA GLY A 56 0.66 -11.09 5.72
C GLY A 56 1.89 -10.20 5.95
N GLU A 57 2.38 -9.52 4.91
CA GLU A 57 3.48 -8.54 4.98
C GLU A 57 2.97 -7.20 5.51
N LEU A 58 2.56 -7.23 6.77
CA LEU A 58 2.05 -6.10 7.51
C LEU A 58 3.12 -5.61 8.49
N ASP A 59 3.14 -4.30 8.72
CA ASP A 59 3.96 -3.69 9.76
C ASP A 59 3.44 -4.09 11.17
N SER A 60 4.19 -3.77 12.23
CA SER A 60 3.81 -4.01 13.63
C SER A 60 2.46 -3.40 14.03
N LEU A 61 1.99 -2.41 13.27
CA LEU A 61 0.68 -1.77 13.45
C LEU A 61 -0.44 -2.39 12.60
N GLY A 62 -0.17 -3.46 11.83
CA GLY A 62 -1.14 -4.06 10.90
C GLY A 62 -1.32 -3.27 9.60
N ASN A 63 -0.42 -2.33 9.32
CA ASN A 63 -0.46 -1.45 8.15
C ASN A 63 0.35 -2.02 6.99
N VAL A 64 0.02 -1.61 5.77
CA VAL A 64 0.79 -2.00 4.58
C VAL A 64 1.64 -0.83 4.14
N SER A 65 2.91 -1.08 3.83
CA SER A 65 3.80 -0.09 3.25
C SER A 65 4.31 -0.58 1.90
N VAL A 66 4.17 0.26 0.88
CA VAL A 66 4.59 -0.01 -0.49
C VAL A 66 5.58 1.08 -0.91
N THR A 67 6.77 0.66 -1.28
CA THR A 67 7.84 1.57 -1.71
C THR A 67 8.37 1.18 -3.10
N THR A 68 9.21 2.00 -3.70
CA THR A 68 9.87 1.67 -4.99
C THR A 68 10.72 0.40 -4.88
N ASP A 69 11.21 0.07 -3.70
CA ASP A 69 11.95 -1.17 -3.40
C ASP A 69 11.08 -2.42 -3.63
N ASP A 70 9.77 -2.34 -3.35
CA ASP A 70 8.81 -3.43 -3.61
C ASP A 70 8.63 -3.74 -5.10
N PHE A 71 9.03 -2.81 -5.97
CA PHE A 71 8.97 -2.90 -7.43
C PHE A 71 10.34 -2.99 -8.08
N SER A 72 11.40 -2.65 -7.36
CA SER A 72 12.77 -2.88 -7.79
C SER A 72 13.01 -4.39 -7.78
N THR A 73 12.75 -5.03 -8.93
CA THR A 73 13.27 -6.36 -9.21
C THR A 73 14.76 -6.37 -8.90
N PRO A 74 15.28 -7.34 -8.12
CA PRO A 74 16.71 -7.57 -8.13
C PRO A 74 17.07 -8.02 -9.55
N GLU A 75 17.58 -7.10 -10.37
CA GLU A 75 18.35 -7.47 -11.56
C GLU A 75 19.52 -8.32 -11.06
N ALA A 76 19.47 -9.62 -11.37
CA ALA A 76 20.49 -10.62 -11.10
C ALA A 76 21.21 -10.98 -12.40
#